data_AF-A0A158Q4W2-F1
#
_entry.id   AF-A0A158Q4W2-F1
#
_cell.length_a   1.000
_cell.length_b   1.000
_cell.length_c   1.000
_cell.angle_alpha   90.00
_cell.angle_beta   90.00
_cell.angle_gamma   90.00
#
_symmetry.space_group_name_H-M   'P 1'
#
loop_
_entity.id
_entity.type
_entity.pdbx_description
1 polymer ?
#
loop_
_entity_poly.entity_id
_entity_poly.type
_entity_poly.pdbx_seq_one_letter_code
_entity_poly.pdbx_strand_id
1 'polypeptide(L)'
;MQEIIIYTILYLLFSICIIFPPIEFISAGFTVSSIFSFLLGEERFDFVGYQLRRTIITSFIHSCLPFVHLVYLLFKYCKSWDSHPTVKLLKYFDSNWVNVANDINEEYRNLNNFSISLSGINKVIMTNSWILNITNYSLICAQISDVALQIIHADEHQISHHEPFGGSVQFVNIEVKSLSGKFETFIIRIQADSFRDMQDKINKPISIAKEVILRQSLNDRFIEAFVEQVRSNPRFDYRNVENLEPCLACASELPNIKLNKNCISHEEIDFDGEPRPLCTQCYCRPMWCVRCMSLIFAAKQDRNHPERWMPGKASCPTCRAIFCVLDVSFLS
;
A
#
# COMPACT_ATOMS: atom_id res chain seq x y z
N MET A 1 -23.68 -4.31 -10.44
CA MET A 1 -23.70 -2.86 -10.72
C MET A 1 -24.53 -2.54 -11.97
N GLN A 2 -24.33 -3.24 -13.09
CA GLN A 2 -25.05 -3.03 -14.36
C GLN A 2 -26.59 -2.92 -14.22
N GLU A 3 -27.24 -3.83 -13.50
CA GLU A 3 -28.71 -3.78 -13.33
C GLU A 3 -29.23 -2.50 -12.67
N ILE A 4 -28.50 -1.97 -11.67
CA ILE A 4 -28.90 -0.74 -10.96
C ILE A 4 -28.74 0.45 -11.90
N ILE A 5 -27.66 0.48 -12.68
CA ILE A 5 -27.42 1.53 -13.67
C ILE A 5 -28.52 1.51 -14.72
N ILE A 6 -28.84 0.34 -15.29
CA ILE A 6 -29.91 0.21 -16.29
C ILE A 6 -31.25 0.66 -15.70
N TYR A 7 -31.61 0.19 -14.50
CA TYR A 7 -32.84 0.64 -13.83
C TYR A 7 -32.85 2.16 -13.62
N THR A 8 -31.72 2.74 -13.18
CA THR A 8 -31.60 4.18 -12.93
C THR A 8 -31.75 4.98 -14.22
N ILE A 9 -31.14 4.54 -15.32
CA ILE A 9 -31.28 5.18 -16.64
C ILE A 9 -32.74 5.10 -17.10
N LEU A 10 -33.36 3.92 -17.05
CA LEU A 10 -34.76 3.75 -17.45
C LEU A 10 -35.71 4.59 -16.58
N TYR A 11 -35.46 4.64 -15.27
CA TYR A 11 -36.24 5.44 -14.33
C TYR A 11 -36.08 6.94 -14.61
N LEU A 12 -34.87 7.40 -14.92
CA LEU A 12 -34.58 8.78 -15.25
C LEU A 12 -35.23 9.18 -16.57
N LEU A 13 -35.16 8.33 -17.60
CA LEU A 13 -35.88 8.54 -18.86
C LEU A 13 -37.39 8.63 -18.64
N PHE A 14 -37.97 7.71 -17.87
CA PHE A 14 -39.39 7.74 -17.52
C PHE A 14 -39.76 9.01 -16.74
N SER A 15 -38.92 9.43 -15.79
CA SER A 15 -39.11 10.66 -15.02
C SER A 15 -39.08 11.89 -15.91
N ILE A 16 -38.16 11.95 -16.89
CA ILE A 16 -38.11 13.02 -17.89
C ILE A 16 -39.40 13.04 -18.72
N CYS A 17 -39.91 11.89 -19.15
CA CYS A 17 -41.18 11.82 -19.88
C CYS A 17 -42.39 12.25 -19.04
N ILE A 18 -42.35 12.15 -17.71
CA ILE A 18 -43.41 12.69 -16.84
C ILE A 18 -43.28 14.20 -16.69
N ILE A 19 -42.07 14.72 -16.49
CA ILE A 19 -41.81 16.15 -16.27
C ILE A 19 -42.00 16.95 -17.56
N PHE A 20 -41.57 16.38 -18.69
CA PHE A 20 -41.66 16.97 -20.04
C PHE A 20 -42.32 15.96 -20.99
N PRO A 21 -43.66 15.83 -20.94
CA PRO A 21 -44.37 14.83 -21.72
C PRO A 21 -44.19 15.06 -23.23
N PRO A 22 -43.67 14.07 -23.97
CA PRO A 22 -43.55 14.18 -25.42
C PRO A 22 -44.94 14.11 -26.08
N ILE A 23 -45.03 14.46 -27.36
CA ILE A 23 -46.31 14.59 -28.09
C ILE A 23 -47.09 13.26 -28.05
N GLU A 24 -46.40 12.14 -28.07
CA GLU A 24 -46.95 10.79 -27.94
C GLU A 24 -47.67 10.62 -26.59
N PHE A 25 -47.05 11.05 -25.49
CA PHE A 25 -47.65 11.00 -24.15
C PHE A 25 -48.86 11.93 -24.05
N ILE A 26 -48.75 13.13 -24.61
CA ILE A 26 -49.86 14.09 -24.67
C ILE A 26 -51.03 13.50 -25.45
N SER A 27 -50.76 12.92 -26.63
CA SER A 27 -51.78 12.32 -27.50
C SER A 27 -52.44 11.08 -26.89
N ALA A 28 -51.70 10.31 -26.10
CA ALA A 28 -52.21 9.15 -25.37
C ALA A 28 -52.99 9.53 -24.10
N GLY A 29 -53.05 10.82 -23.74
CA GLY A 29 -53.65 11.27 -22.49
C GLY A 29 -52.82 10.93 -21.25
N PHE A 30 -51.54 10.60 -21.41
CA PHE A 30 -50.62 10.37 -20.30
C PHE A 30 -49.98 11.69 -19.84
N THR A 31 -50.83 12.59 -19.37
CA THR A 31 -50.41 13.85 -18.74
C THR A 31 -50.95 13.90 -17.32
N VAL A 32 -50.26 14.62 -16.42
CA VAL A 32 -50.74 14.84 -15.04
C VAL A 32 -52.17 15.39 -15.06
N SER A 33 -52.49 16.28 -15.99
CA SER A 33 -53.82 16.89 -16.09
C SER A 33 -54.91 15.89 -16.51
N SER A 34 -54.58 14.98 -17.42
CA SER A 34 -55.52 13.95 -17.89
C SER A 34 -55.76 12.86 -16.83
N ILE A 35 -54.69 12.38 -16.20
CA ILE A 35 -54.74 11.32 -15.19
C ILE A 35 -55.49 11.79 -13.93
N PHE A 36 -55.27 13.04 -13.51
CA PHE A 36 -55.90 13.62 -12.33
C PHE A 36 -57.11 14.51 -12.67
N SER A 37 -57.71 14.31 -13.84
CA SER A 37 -58.88 15.10 -14.31
C SER A 37 -60.03 15.13 -13.30
N PHE A 38 -60.29 14.01 -12.61
CA PHE A 38 -61.29 13.91 -11.55
C PHE A 38 -61.04 14.88 -10.37
N LEU A 39 -59.77 15.07 -9.98
CA LEU A 39 -59.40 15.99 -8.89
C LEU A 39 -59.37 17.46 -9.34
N LEU A 40 -59.05 17.67 -10.61
CA LEU A 40 -58.89 19.00 -11.19
C LEU A 40 -60.24 19.69 -11.44
N GLY A 41 -61.26 18.92 -11.83
CA GLY A 41 -62.56 19.46 -12.22
C GLY A 41 -62.53 20.08 -13.62
N GLU A 42 -63.59 20.80 -13.97
CA GLU A 42 -63.72 21.45 -15.27
C GLU A 42 -63.17 22.88 -15.24
N GLU A 43 -62.12 23.13 -16.04
CA GLU A 43 -61.47 24.44 -16.17
C GLU A 43 -62.43 25.56 -16.56
N ARG A 44 -63.50 25.24 -17.30
CA ARG A 44 -64.49 26.21 -17.78
C ARG A 44 -65.29 26.87 -16.64
N PHE A 45 -65.52 26.15 -15.55
CA PHE A 45 -66.36 26.64 -14.44
C PHE A 45 -65.56 27.25 -13.29
N ASP A 46 -64.33 26.76 -13.05
CA ASP A 46 -63.44 27.26 -11.99
C ASP A 46 -61.99 27.28 -12.47
N PHE A 47 -61.65 28.27 -13.30
CA PHE A 47 -60.32 28.38 -13.88
C PHE A 47 -59.22 28.49 -12.82
N VAL A 48 -59.36 29.40 -11.85
CA VAL A 48 -58.30 29.63 -10.85
C VAL A 48 -58.14 28.41 -9.93
N GLY A 49 -59.25 27.82 -9.45
CA GLY A 49 -59.19 26.62 -8.63
C GLY A 49 -58.60 25.42 -9.38
N TYR A 50 -58.95 25.25 -10.65
CA TYR A 50 -58.35 24.25 -11.53
C TYR A 50 -56.82 24.43 -11.62
N GLN A 51 -56.36 25.66 -11.88
CA GLN A 51 -54.92 25.97 -12.02
C GLN A 51 -54.13 25.74 -10.72
N LEU A 52 -54.69 26.12 -9.57
CA LEU A 52 -54.08 25.87 -8.26
C LEU A 52 -53.97 24.37 -7.95
N ARG A 53 -55.03 23.60 -8.18
CA ARG A 53 -55.01 22.14 -7.99
C ARG A 53 -54.00 21.48 -8.93
N ARG A 54 -53.95 21.90 -10.20
CA ARG A 54 -53.01 21.39 -11.20
C ARG A 54 -51.57 21.58 -10.77
N THR A 55 -51.19 22.81 -10.39
CA THR A 55 -49.81 23.13 -10.00
C THR A 55 -49.38 22.37 -8.75
N ILE A 56 -50.24 22.25 -7.74
CA ILE A 56 -49.96 21.47 -6.53
C ILE A 56 -49.78 19.98 -6.86
N ILE A 57 -50.68 19.38 -7.64
CA ILE A 57 -50.62 17.97 -8.02
C ILE A 57 -49.37 17.69 -8.85
N THR A 58 -49.07 18.50 -9.87
CA THR A 58 -47.87 18.37 -10.69
C THR A 58 -46.60 18.48 -9.84
N SER A 59 -46.52 19.48 -8.95
CA SER A 59 -45.38 19.65 -8.04
C SER A 59 -45.20 18.45 -7.11
N PHE A 60 -46.29 17.91 -6.56
CA PHE A 60 -46.27 16.73 -5.71
C PHE A 60 -45.73 15.51 -6.47
N ILE A 61 -46.26 15.23 -7.67
CA ILE A 61 -45.82 14.10 -8.50
C ILE A 61 -44.34 14.22 -8.83
N HIS A 62 -43.89 15.40 -9.28
CA HIS A 62 -42.49 15.62 -9.63
C HIS A 62 -41.57 15.45 -8.41
N SER A 63 -42.00 15.85 -7.22
CA SER A 63 -41.25 15.66 -5.98
C SER A 63 -41.20 14.19 -5.54
N CYS A 64 -42.23 13.40 -5.84
CA CYS A 64 -42.26 11.97 -5.53
C CYS A 64 -41.29 11.15 -6.41
N LEU A 65 -40.94 11.59 -7.62
CA LEU A 65 -40.03 10.86 -8.51
C LEU A 65 -38.65 10.60 -7.87
N PRO A 66 -37.85 11.61 -7.46
CA PRO A 66 -36.57 11.34 -6.81
C PRO A 66 -36.72 10.56 -5.50
N PHE A 67 -37.82 10.75 -4.77
CA PHE A 67 -38.09 10.03 -3.53
C PHE A 67 -38.34 8.53 -3.76
N VAL A 68 -39.16 8.17 -4.75
CA VAL A 68 -39.42 6.77 -5.11
C VAL A 68 -38.13 6.08 -5.56
N HIS A 69 -37.29 6.78 -6.33
CA HIS A 69 -35.99 6.25 -6.70
C HIS A 69 -35.08 6.02 -5.49
N LEU A 70 -35.00 6.98 -4.57
CA LEU A 70 -34.22 6.86 -3.34
C LEU A 70 -34.71 5.68 -2.49
N VAL A 71 -36.02 5.56 -2.29
CA VAL A 71 -36.64 4.46 -1.54
C VAL A 71 -36.33 3.11 -2.21
N TYR A 72 -36.39 3.01 -3.54
CA TYR A 72 -35.99 1.80 -4.27
C TYR A 72 -34.52 1.44 -4.00
N LEU A 73 -33.60 2.40 -4.09
CA LEU A 73 -32.19 2.17 -3.82
C LEU A 73 -31.99 1.71 -2.37
N LEU A 74 -32.60 2.39 -1.40
CA LEU A 74 -32.54 2.00 0.01
C LEU A 74 -33.08 0.59 0.23
N PHE A 75 -34.25 0.24 -0.31
CA PHE A 75 -34.77 -1.13 -0.20
C PHE A 75 -33.84 -2.16 -0.83
N LYS A 76 -33.26 -1.86 -1.99
CA LYS A 76 -32.35 -2.79 -2.68
C LYS A 76 -31.05 -3.00 -1.90
N TYR A 77 -30.47 -1.92 -1.36
CA TYR A 77 -29.22 -2.00 -0.60
C TYR A 77 -29.42 -2.49 0.84
N CYS A 78 -30.54 -2.17 1.50
CA CYS A 78 -30.79 -2.56 2.90
C CYS A 78 -31.40 -3.97 3.03
N LYS A 79 -32.18 -4.45 2.06
CA LYS A 79 -32.92 -5.73 2.23
C LYS A 79 -32.04 -6.96 2.09
N SER A 80 -31.03 -6.91 1.23
CA SER A 80 -30.07 -8.01 1.14
C SER A 80 -28.72 -7.56 0.60
N TRP A 81 -27.67 -7.92 1.34
CA TRP A 81 -26.29 -7.80 0.91
C TRP A 81 -25.97 -8.70 -0.30
N ASP A 82 -26.86 -9.61 -0.71
CA ASP A 82 -26.66 -10.52 -1.85
C ASP A 82 -26.33 -9.79 -3.16
N SER A 83 -26.80 -8.56 -3.32
CA SER A 83 -26.53 -7.75 -4.50
C SER A 83 -25.18 -7.02 -4.44
N HIS A 84 -24.55 -6.95 -3.26
CA HIS A 84 -23.31 -6.24 -3.04
C HIS A 84 -22.14 -6.92 -3.78
N PRO A 85 -21.30 -6.18 -4.53
CA PRO A 85 -20.19 -6.77 -5.28
C PRO A 85 -19.27 -7.66 -4.43
N THR A 86 -18.95 -7.22 -3.20
CA THR A 86 -18.16 -8.01 -2.26
C THR A 86 -18.83 -9.33 -1.87
N VAL A 87 -20.13 -9.33 -1.61
CA VAL A 87 -20.84 -10.58 -1.26
C VAL A 87 -20.88 -11.52 -2.46
N LYS A 88 -21.10 -10.98 -3.67
CA LYS A 88 -20.99 -11.79 -4.89
C LYS A 88 -19.60 -12.40 -5.04
N LEU A 89 -18.54 -11.64 -4.74
CA LEU A 89 -17.16 -12.13 -4.72
C LEU A 89 -16.98 -13.25 -3.69
N LEU A 90 -17.43 -13.05 -2.45
CA LEU A 90 -17.33 -14.05 -1.37
C LEU A 90 -18.10 -15.33 -1.70
N LYS A 91 -19.25 -15.22 -2.38
CA LYS A 91 -20.04 -16.36 -2.84
C LYS A 91 -19.32 -17.29 -3.82
N TYR A 92 -18.27 -16.81 -4.50
CA TYR A 92 -17.43 -17.68 -5.34
C TYR A 92 -16.50 -18.60 -4.52
N PHE A 93 -16.25 -18.30 -3.24
CA PHE A 93 -15.43 -19.13 -2.37
C PHE A 93 -16.29 -20.14 -1.60
N ASP A 94 -17.42 -19.69 -1.05
CA ASP A 94 -18.45 -20.55 -0.46
C ASP A 94 -19.81 -19.95 -0.79
N SER A 95 -20.75 -20.80 -1.23
CA SER A 95 -22.17 -20.47 -1.36
C SER A 95 -22.73 -19.71 -0.14
N ASN A 96 -22.30 -20.09 1.07
CA ASN A 96 -22.57 -19.36 2.29
C ASN A 96 -21.43 -18.38 2.59
N TRP A 97 -21.51 -17.20 1.97
CA TRP A 97 -20.51 -16.13 2.12
C TRP A 97 -20.26 -15.71 3.57
N VAL A 98 -21.19 -15.97 4.49
CA VAL A 98 -21.05 -15.65 5.92
C VAL A 98 -19.91 -16.44 6.55
N ASN A 99 -19.69 -17.69 6.14
CA ASN A 99 -18.57 -18.51 6.62
C ASN A 99 -17.24 -17.85 6.23
N VAL A 100 -17.09 -17.51 4.96
CA VAL A 100 -15.89 -16.83 4.43
C VAL A 100 -15.67 -15.48 5.12
N ALA A 101 -16.75 -14.73 5.38
CA ALA A 101 -16.67 -13.48 6.11
C ALA A 101 -16.20 -13.67 7.55
N ASN A 102 -16.65 -14.73 8.24
CA ASN A 102 -16.18 -15.05 9.59
C ASN A 102 -14.70 -15.43 9.59
N ASP A 103 -14.23 -16.23 8.63
CA ASP A 103 -12.83 -16.58 8.49
C ASP A 103 -11.95 -15.34 8.26
N ILE A 104 -12.38 -14.44 7.36
CA ILE A 104 -11.71 -13.16 7.12
C ILE A 104 -11.70 -12.30 8.40
N ASN A 105 -12.80 -12.25 9.14
CA ASN A 105 -12.90 -11.47 10.38
C ASN A 105 -11.97 -12.01 11.47
N GLU A 106 -11.83 -13.33 11.60
CA GLU A 106 -10.91 -13.96 12.54
C GLU A 106 -9.45 -13.68 12.17
N GLU A 107 -9.10 -13.82 10.89
CA GLU A 107 -7.78 -13.47 10.39
C GLU A 107 -7.46 -11.98 10.56
N TYR A 108 -8.44 -11.11 10.33
CA TYR A 108 -8.29 -9.67 10.47
C TYR A 108 -8.01 -9.22 11.92
N ARG A 109 -8.54 -9.95 12.90
CA ARG A 109 -8.29 -9.68 14.34
C ARG A 109 -6.87 -10.02 14.78
N ASN A 110 -6.13 -10.79 13.98
CA ASN A 110 -4.78 -11.20 14.32
C ASN A 110 -3.81 -10.01 14.22
N LEU A 111 -2.88 -9.86 15.17
CA LEU A 111 -1.99 -8.69 15.23
C LEU A 111 -0.92 -8.67 14.13
N ASN A 112 -0.67 -9.81 13.49
CA ASN A 112 0.39 -9.98 12.49
C ASN A 112 -0.05 -9.60 11.07
N ASN A 113 -1.02 -8.70 10.93
CA ASN A 113 -1.50 -8.26 9.62
C ASN A 113 -0.61 -7.15 9.08
N PHE A 114 -0.28 -7.25 7.79
CA PHE A 114 0.45 -6.18 7.11
C PHE A 114 -0.57 -5.20 6.52
N SER A 115 -0.48 -3.93 6.89
CA SER A 115 -1.44 -2.90 6.46
C SER A 115 -0.75 -1.72 5.82
N ILE A 116 -1.18 -1.37 4.61
CA ILE A 116 -0.75 -0.18 3.89
C ILE A 116 -1.92 0.79 3.92
N SER A 117 -1.75 1.92 4.61
CA SER A 117 -2.72 3.01 4.54
C SER A 117 -2.35 3.91 3.35
N LEU A 118 -3.27 4.04 2.40
CA LEU A 118 -3.16 4.99 1.30
C LEU A 118 -3.84 6.30 1.75
N SER A 119 -4.21 7.15 0.79
CA SER A 119 -4.93 8.40 1.09
C SER A 119 -6.34 8.13 1.62
N GLY A 120 -6.67 8.70 2.79
CA GLY A 120 -8.02 8.65 3.36
C GLY A 120 -8.39 7.26 3.87
N ILE A 121 -9.53 6.73 3.42
CA ILE A 121 -10.04 5.40 3.82
C ILE A 121 -9.38 4.28 3.01
N ASN A 122 -8.74 4.62 1.88
CA ASN A 122 -8.13 3.64 1.01
C ASN A 122 -7.01 2.93 1.78
N LYS A 123 -7.13 1.60 1.90
CA LYS A 123 -6.12 0.79 2.59
C LYS A 123 -6.08 -0.61 2.01
N VAL A 124 -4.91 -1.21 2.05
CA VAL A 124 -4.72 -2.60 1.67
C VAL A 124 -4.22 -3.36 2.88
N ILE A 125 -4.89 -4.47 3.19
CA ILE A 125 -4.59 -5.29 4.36
C ILE A 125 -4.32 -6.71 3.89
N MET A 126 -3.18 -7.25 4.31
CA MET A 126 -2.77 -8.62 3.98
C MET A 126 -2.80 -9.44 5.26
N THR A 127 -3.72 -10.40 5.28
CA THR A 127 -3.82 -11.40 6.33
C THR A 127 -3.00 -12.63 5.95
N ASN A 128 -3.19 -13.76 6.63
CA ASN A 128 -2.47 -14.99 6.31
C ASN A 128 -2.95 -15.61 4.99
N SER A 129 -4.24 -15.45 4.67
CA SER A 129 -4.85 -16.05 3.47
C SER A 129 -5.45 -15.03 2.51
N TRP A 130 -5.61 -13.77 2.89
CA TRP A 130 -6.36 -12.77 2.13
C TRP A 130 -5.59 -11.47 1.90
N ILE A 131 -5.81 -10.87 0.73
CA ILE A 131 -5.50 -9.49 0.40
C ILE A 131 -6.82 -8.73 0.32
N LEU A 132 -7.01 -7.79 1.24
CA LEU A 132 -8.20 -6.98 1.37
C LEU A 132 -7.89 -5.59 0.83
N ASN A 133 -8.42 -5.27 -0.35
CA ASN A 133 -8.35 -3.92 -0.90
C ASN A 133 -9.62 -3.15 -0.55
N ILE A 134 -9.46 -2.12 0.28
CA ILE A 134 -10.54 -1.31 0.81
C ILE A 134 -10.44 0.06 0.15
N THR A 135 -11.52 0.46 -0.51
CA THR A 135 -11.69 1.81 -1.07
C THR A 135 -12.91 2.48 -0.44
N ASN A 136 -13.19 3.73 -0.80
CA ASN A 136 -14.40 4.43 -0.37
C ASN A 136 -15.72 3.72 -0.75
N TYR A 137 -15.74 2.90 -1.80
CA TYR A 137 -16.98 2.34 -2.35
C TYR A 137 -16.93 0.84 -2.65
N SER A 138 -15.79 0.19 -2.37
CA SER A 138 -15.62 -1.24 -2.64
C SER A 138 -14.69 -1.89 -1.63
N LEU A 139 -14.97 -3.17 -1.37
CA LEU A 139 -14.10 -4.09 -0.67
C LEU A 139 -13.87 -5.28 -1.59
N ILE A 140 -12.62 -5.48 -2.01
CA ILE A 140 -12.20 -6.66 -2.77
C ILE A 140 -11.43 -7.58 -1.82
N CYS A 141 -11.95 -8.79 -1.63
CA CYS A 141 -11.31 -9.84 -0.85
C CYS A 141 -10.69 -10.86 -1.81
N ALA A 142 -9.38 -10.78 -2.01
CA ALA A 142 -8.65 -11.69 -2.87
C ALA A 142 -7.91 -12.73 -2.04
N GLN A 143 -8.13 -14.02 -2.31
CA GLN A 143 -7.41 -15.08 -1.61
C GLN A 143 -5.97 -15.17 -2.15
N ILE A 144 -4.95 -15.20 -1.30
CA ILE A 144 -3.53 -15.20 -1.68
C ILE A 144 -3.21 -16.38 -2.63
N SER A 145 -3.86 -17.53 -2.45
CA SER A 145 -3.73 -18.69 -3.35
C SER A 145 -4.17 -18.40 -4.79
N ASP A 146 -5.20 -17.56 -5.00
CA ASP A 146 -5.80 -17.21 -6.29
C ASP A 146 -5.23 -15.91 -6.91
N VAL A 147 -4.16 -15.36 -6.35
CA VAL A 147 -3.59 -14.08 -6.81
C VAL A 147 -2.29 -14.27 -7.58
N ALA A 148 -2.13 -13.59 -8.71
CA ALA A 148 -0.82 -13.33 -9.31
C ALA A 148 -0.38 -11.89 -9.00
N LEU A 149 0.85 -11.73 -8.50
CA LEU A 149 1.44 -10.44 -8.16
C LEU A 149 2.53 -10.09 -9.17
N GLN A 150 2.45 -8.90 -9.72
CA GLN A 150 3.44 -8.38 -10.66
C GLN A 150 3.76 -6.92 -10.36
N ILE A 151 5.04 -6.61 -10.20
CA ILE A 151 5.49 -5.22 -10.16
C ILE A 151 5.50 -4.70 -11.59
N ILE A 152 4.71 -3.64 -11.82
CA ILE A 152 4.52 -3.04 -13.14
C ILE A 152 5.27 -1.71 -13.29
N HIS A 153 5.48 -0.98 -12.19
CA HIS A 153 6.08 0.34 -12.22
C HIS A 153 6.80 0.66 -10.89
N ALA A 154 7.85 1.48 -10.96
CA ALA A 154 8.51 2.03 -9.79
C ALA A 154 8.78 3.53 -10.00
N ASP A 155 8.27 4.36 -9.11
CA ASP A 155 8.30 5.82 -9.18
C ASP A 155 9.19 6.40 -8.08
N GLU A 156 10.03 7.38 -8.39
CA GLU A 156 10.83 8.10 -7.40
C GLU A 156 10.24 9.48 -7.12
N HIS A 157 10.06 9.82 -5.84
CA HIS A 157 9.59 11.12 -5.41
C HIS A 157 10.68 11.76 -4.54
N GLN A 158 11.15 12.94 -4.93
CA GLN A 158 12.02 13.74 -4.07
C GLN A 158 11.16 14.36 -2.98
N ILE A 159 11.28 13.86 -1.76
CA ILE A 159 10.63 14.49 -0.61
C ILE A 159 11.49 15.71 -0.23
N SER A 160 10.87 16.89 -0.28
CA SER A 160 11.51 18.17 0.04
C SER A 160 12.12 18.18 1.44
N HIS A 161 13.42 18.47 1.54
CA HIS A 161 14.29 19.01 2.63
C HIS A 161 13.97 18.86 4.15
N HIS A 162 12.86 18.26 4.57
CA HIS A 162 12.40 18.28 5.97
C HIS A 162 12.39 16.93 6.67
N GLU A 163 12.69 15.82 5.98
CA GLU A 163 13.04 14.58 6.66
C GLU A 163 14.56 14.46 6.82
N PRO A 164 15.07 13.99 7.98
CA PRO A 164 16.49 13.84 8.25
C PRO A 164 17.18 12.81 7.34
N PHE A 165 16.45 12.21 6.40
CA PHE A 165 16.92 11.33 5.34
C PHE A 165 16.56 11.98 3.99
N GLY A 166 17.38 12.90 3.50
CA GLY A 166 17.24 13.54 2.18
C GLY A 166 17.46 12.59 1.00
N GLY A 167 16.79 11.44 1.00
CA GLY A 167 16.77 10.47 -0.08
C GLY A 167 15.46 10.57 -0.87
N SER A 168 15.54 10.32 -2.17
CA SER A 168 14.35 10.06 -2.99
C SER A 168 13.63 8.83 -2.42
N VAL A 169 12.33 8.94 -2.12
CA VAL A 169 11.51 7.79 -1.74
C VAL A 169 11.02 7.11 -3.01
N GLN A 170 11.33 5.82 -3.15
CA GLN A 170 10.83 5.02 -4.26
C GLN A 170 9.51 4.36 -3.84
N PHE A 171 8.49 4.49 -4.68
CA PHE A 171 7.24 3.78 -4.59
C PHE A 171 7.17 2.70 -5.67
N VAL A 172 6.61 1.54 -5.32
CA VAL A 172 6.44 0.41 -6.22
C VAL A 172 4.95 0.17 -6.41
N ASN A 173 4.52 0.05 -7.66
CA ASN A 173 3.15 -0.29 -8.04
C ASN A 173 3.08 -1.78 -8.35
N ILE A 174 2.33 -2.51 -7.53
CA ILE A 174 2.14 -3.95 -7.60
C ILE A 174 0.73 -4.22 -8.11
N GLU A 175 0.64 -4.84 -9.27
CA GLU A 175 -0.59 -5.28 -9.87
C GLU A 175 -1.03 -6.63 -9.28
N VAL A 176 -2.29 -6.69 -8.86
CA VAL A 176 -2.93 -7.85 -8.25
C VAL A 176 -3.97 -8.42 -9.20
N LYS A 177 -3.66 -9.54 -9.84
CA LYS A 177 -4.54 -10.23 -10.80
C LYS A 177 -5.18 -11.46 -10.18
N SER A 178 -6.45 -11.71 -10.49
CA SER A 178 -7.11 -12.99 -10.16
C SER A 178 -6.69 -14.06 -11.17
N LEU A 179 -6.20 -15.20 -10.68
CA LEU A 179 -5.90 -16.36 -11.51
C LEU A 179 -7.18 -17.00 -12.07
N SER A 180 -8.25 -17.01 -11.28
CA SER A 180 -9.56 -17.55 -11.67
C SER A 180 -10.50 -16.55 -12.35
N GLY A 181 -10.13 -15.26 -12.44
CA GLY A 181 -10.96 -14.21 -12.99
C GLY A 181 -12.14 -13.80 -12.09
N LYS A 182 -12.08 -14.08 -10.78
CA LYS A 182 -13.15 -13.79 -9.81
C LYS A 182 -13.32 -12.30 -9.49
N PHE A 183 -12.27 -11.49 -9.62
CA PHE A 183 -12.28 -10.07 -9.31
C PHE A 183 -11.48 -9.25 -10.32
N GLU A 184 -11.80 -7.95 -10.41
CA GLU A 184 -11.10 -7.00 -11.27
C GLU A 184 -9.69 -6.69 -10.75
N THR A 185 -8.73 -6.58 -11.66
CA THR A 185 -7.34 -6.29 -11.32
C THR A 185 -7.24 -4.93 -10.64
N PHE A 186 -6.45 -4.85 -9.57
CA PHE A 186 -6.20 -3.60 -8.85
C PHE A 186 -4.70 -3.42 -8.56
N ILE A 187 -4.30 -2.18 -8.30
CA ILE A 187 -2.90 -1.81 -8.07
C ILE A 187 -2.72 -1.43 -6.61
N ILE A 188 -1.71 -2.01 -5.97
CA ILE A 188 -1.23 -1.65 -4.64
C ILE A 188 0.01 -0.80 -4.82
N ARG A 189 0.01 0.41 -4.25
CA ARG A 189 1.20 1.28 -4.19
C ARG A 189 1.83 1.20 -2.81
N ILE A 190 3.10 0.83 -2.75
CA ILE A 190 3.87 0.71 -1.50
C ILE A 190 5.20 1.45 -1.62
N GLN A 191 5.82 1.77 -0.48
CA GLN A 191 7.22 2.20 -0.49
C GLN A 191 8.14 1.00 -0.73
N ALA A 192 9.25 1.21 -1.44
CA ALA A 192 10.23 0.17 -1.70
C ALA A 192 10.80 -0.44 -0.40
N ASP A 193 10.96 0.36 0.65
CA ASP A 193 11.47 -0.10 1.95
C ASP A 193 10.51 -1.10 2.62
N SER A 194 9.19 -0.93 2.45
CA SER A 194 8.18 -1.85 2.98
C SER A 194 7.89 -3.05 2.07
N PHE A 195 8.54 -3.13 0.89
CA PHE A 195 8.31 -4.22 -0.05
C PHE A 195 8.78 -5.56 0.50
N ARG A 196 9.91 -5.58 1.23
CA ARG A 196 10.42 -6.81 1.84
C ARG A 196 9.46 -7.36 2.89
N ASP A 197 8.97 -6.50 3.78
CA ASP A 197 8.00 -6.88 4.81
C ASP A 197 6.69 -7.42 4.18
N MET A 198 6.23 -6.79 3.10
CA MET A 198 5.09 -7.27 2.33
C MET A 198 5.36 -8.64 1.70
N GLN A 199 6.52 -8.82 1.07
CA GLN A 199 6.90 -10.06 0.41
C GLN A 199 6.98 -11.21 1.40
N ASP A 200 7.57 -10.96 2.57
CA ASP A 200 7.68 -11.93 3.67
C ASP A 200 6.30 -12.29 4.22
N LYS A 201 5.37 -11.32 4.32
CA LYS A 201 3.99 -11.58 4.76
C LYS A 201 3.22 -12.47 3.79
N ILE A 202 3.33 -12.23 2.49
CA ILE A 202 2.55 -12.96 1.47
C ILE A 202 3.13 -14.36 1.25
N ASN A 203 4.45 -14.54 1.40
CA ASN A 203 5.17 -15.78 1.15
C ASN A 203 4.85 -16.41 -0.22
N LYS A 204 4.71 -15.56 -1.25
CA LYS A 204 4.46 -15.94 -2.64
C LYS A 204 5.41 -15.16 -3.56
N PRO A 205 5.93 -15.76 -4.65
CA PRO A 205 6.77 -15.03 -5.58
C PRO A 205 6.01 -13.86 -6.22
N ILE A 206 6.64 -12.69 -6.22
CA ILE A 206 6.18 -11.48 -6.91
C ILE A 206 7.03 -11.33 -8.17
N SER A 207 6.39 -11.41 -9.33
CA SER A 207 7.07 -11.25 -10.62
C SER A 207 7.42 -9.79 -10.86
N ILE A 208 8.57 -9.52 -11.49
CA ILE A 208 8.98 -8.15 -11.83
C ILE A 208 8.88 -8.00 -13.34
N ALA A 209 8.14 -6.98 -13.82
CA ALA A 209 8.11 -6.67 -15.24
C ALA A 209 9.53 -6.25 -15.70
N LYS A 210 9.91 -6.65 -16.92
CA LYS A 210 11.30 -6.54 -17.42
C LYS A 210 11.88 -5.13 -17.37
N GLU A 211 11.02 -4.11 -17.42
CA GLU A 211 11.40 -2.70 -17.48
C GLU A 211 11.48 -2.05 -16.09
N VAL A 212 11.09 -2.74 -15.04
CA VAL A 212 11.10 -2.19 -13.68
C VAL A 212 12.46 -2.39 -13.05
N ILE A 213 13.13 -1.28 -12.75
CA ILE A 213 14.36 -1.24 -11.97
C ILE A 213 14.00 -0.87 -10.53
N LEU A 214 13.93 -1.88 -9.65
CA LEU A 214 13.90 -1.64 -8.21
C LEU A 214 15.29 -1.17 -7.78
N ARG A 215 15.40 0.07 -7.29
CA ARG A 215 16.67 0.53 -6.76
C ARG A 215 16.81 -0.03 -5.35
N GLN A 216 17.78 -0.92 -5.15
CA GLN A 216 18.26 -1.21 -3.80
C GLN A 216 18.65 0.10 -3.13
N SER A 217 18.36 0.25 -1.83
CA SER A 217 18.76 1.43 -1.09
C SER A 217 20.28 1.62 -1.22
N LEU A 218 20.75 2.87 -1.20
CA LEU A 218 22.19 3.16 -1.20
C LEU A 218 22.90 2.38 -0.08
N ASN A 219 22.24 2.23 1.07
CA ASN A 219 22.71 1.42 2.18
C ASN A 219 22.83 -0.06 1.81
N ASP A 220 21.84 -0.67 1.15
CA ASP A 220 21.92 -2.08 0.75
C ASP A 220 23.08 -2.33 -0.20
N ARG A 221 23.23 -1.46 -1.22
CA ARG A 221 24.37 -1.53 -2.15
C ARG A 221 25.70 -1.37 -1.43
N PHE A 222 25.76 -0.46 -0.47
CA PHE A 222 26.96 -0.27 0.35
C PHE A 222 27.24 -1.47 1.25
N ILE A 223 26.22 -2.06 1.90
CA ILE A 223 26.36 -3.25 2.74
C ILE A 223 26.92 -4.41 1.89
N GLU A 224 26.40 -4.64 0.69
CA GLU A 224 26.90 -5.66 -0.23
C GLU A 224 28.37 -5.43 -0.58
N ALA A 225 28.73 -4.21 -1.00
CA ALA A 225 30.11 -3.85 -1.32
C ALA A 225 31.04 -3.95 -0.09
N PHE A 226 30.56 -3.55 1.09
CA PHE A 226 31.32 -3.61 2.34
C PHE A 226 31.58 -5.06 2.74
N VAL A 227 30.57 -5.92 2.68
CA VAL A 227 30.71 -7.35 2.98
C VAL A 227 31.70 -8.01 2.03
N GLU A 228 31.65 -7.69 0.73
CA GLU A 228 32.59 -8.23 -0.27
C GLU A 228 34.04 -7.80 0.01
N GLN A 229 34.25 -6.53 0.37
CA GLN A 229 35.56 -6.05 0.78
C GLN A 229 36.06 -6.77 2.04
N VAL A 230 35.20 -6.97 3.04
CA VAL A 230 35.55 -7.66 4.30
C VAL A 230 35.88 -9.14 4.07
N ARG A 231 35.29 -9.80 3.07
CA ARG A 231 35.64 -11.19 2.71
C ARG A 231 37.10 -11.32 2.26
N SER A 232 37.68 -10.26 1.72
CA SER A 232 39.08 -10.21 1.26
C SER A 232 40.07 -9.89 2.39
N ASN A 233 39.59 -9.49 3.57
CA ASN A 233 40.44 -9.19 4.71
C ASN A 233 40.89 -10.47 5.45
N PRO A 234 42.03 -10.44 6.17
CA PRO A 234 42.42 -11.54 7.05
C PRO A 234 41.34 -11.87 8.08
N ARG A 235 41.10 -13.16 8.31
CA ARG A 235 40.19 -13.61 9.39
C ARG A 235 40.86 -13.50 10.76
N PHE A 236 40.04 -13.34 11.80
CA PHE A 236 40.48 -13.24 13.18
C PHE A 236 40.12 -14.53 13.94
N ASP A 237 41.14 -15.23 14.45
CA ASP A 237 40.98 -16.41 15.30
C ASP A 237 40.45 -16.03 16.69
N TYR A 238 39.19 -16.37 16.96
CA TYR A 238 38.53 -16.08 18.22
C TYR A 238 38.12 -17.36 18.93
N ARG A 239 38.88 -17.76 19.95
CA ARG A 239 38.71 -19.04 20.65
C ARG A 239 37.38 -19.22 21.40
N ASN A 240 36.71 -18.13 21.76
CA ASN A 240 35.53 -18.15 22.64
C ASN A 240 34.20 -17.95 21.88
N VAL A 241 34.07 -18.53 20.68
CA VAL A 241 32.86 -18.41 19.83
C VAL A 241 31.59 -18.87 20.58
N GLU A 242 31.72 -19.90 21.42
CA GLU A 242 30.62 -20.49 22.19
C GLU A 242 29.97 -19.50 23.19
N ASN A 243 30.71 -18.47 23.62
CA ASN A 243 30.25 -17.48 24.61
C ASN A 243 29.79 -16.17 23.94
N LEU A 244 29.51 -16.18 22.64
CA LEU A 244 29.03 -15.00 21.93
C LEU A 244 27.54 -14.76 22.21
N GLU A 245 27.23 -13.59 22.75
CA GLU A 245 25.87 -13.06 22.81
C GLU A 245 25.40 -12.61 21.42
N PRO A 246 24.09 -12.58 21.12
CA PRO A 246 23.56 -12.05 19.87
C PRO A 246 24.06 -10.63 19.56
N CYS A 247 24.10 -10.28 18.27
CA CYS A 247 24.56 -8.97 17.81
C CYS A 247 23.78 -7.84 18.52
N LEU A 248 24.52 -6.86 19.04
CA LEU A 248 23.97 -5.74 19.80
C LEU A 248 22.92 -4.89 19.06
N ALA A 249 22.91 -4.88 17.73
CA ALA A 249 21.94 -4.11 16.94
C ALA A 249 20.73 -4.95 16.52
N CYS A 250 20.92 -6.00 15.74
CA CYS A 250 19.80 -6.76 15.18
C CYS A 250 19.22 -7.80 16.16
N ALA A 251 20.00 -8.25 17.15
CA ALA A 251 19.69 -9.36 18.04
C ALA A 251 19.29 -10.69 17.36
N SER A 252 19.36 -10.76 16.02
CA SER A 252 18.91 -11.87 15.19
C SER A 252 20.06 -12.78 14.72
N GLU A 253 21.27 -12.23 14.64
CA GLU A 253 22.47 -12.94 14.20
C GLU A 253 23.52 -12.95 15.32
N LEU A 254 24.37 -13.97 15.35
CA LEU A 254 25.57 -13.96 16.20
C LEU A 254 26.63 -13.00 15.63
N PRO A 255 27.43 -12.35 16.49
CA PRO A 255 28.60 -11.60 16.07
C PRO A 255 29.53 -12.46 15.22
N ASN A 256 29.83 -12.03 14.00
CA ASN A 256 30.68 -12.76 13.07
C ASN A 256 31.90 -11.95 12.61
N ILE A 257 32.12 -10.77 13.22
CA ILE A 257 33.30 -9.94 12.94
C ILE A 257 34.01 -9.48 14.21
N LYS A 258 35.30 -9.18 14.07
CA LYS A 258 36.12 -8.45 15.03
C LYS A 258 36.71 -7.24 14.34
N LEU A 259 36.69 -6.09 15.02
CA LEU A 259 37.53 -4.96 14.64
C LEU A 259 38.95 -5.23 15.14
N ASN A 260 39.89 -5.40 14.21
CA ASN A 260 41.31 -5.62 14.44
C ASN A 260 42.12 -4.78 13.46
N LYS A 261 43.06 -3.98 13.96
CA LYS A 261 43.81 -3.06 13.09
C LYS A 261 44.71 -3.86 12.13
N ASN A 262 44.35 -3.85 10.85
CA ASN A 262 45.10 -4.50 9.77
C ASN A 262 45.57 -3.49 8.72
N CYS A 263 44.98 -2.30 8.66
CA CYS A 263 45.38 -1.27 7.72
C CYS A 263 46.78 -0.73 8.03
N ILE A 264 47.50 -0.35 6.97
CA ILE A 264 48.76 0.37 7.08
C ILE A 264 48.41 1.83 7.38
N SER A 265 48.86 2.33 8.53
CA SER A 265 48.63 3.72 8.92
C SER A 265 49.49 4.65 8.09
N HIS A 266 48.87 5.34 7.14
CA HIS A 266 49.46 6.50 6.49
C HIS A 266 48.79 7.77 7.04
N GLU A 267 49.59 8.82 7.21
CA GLU A 267 49.06 10.15 7.46
C GLU A 267 48.29 10.58 6.21
N GLU A 268 46.97 10.62 6.33
CA GLU A 268 46.06 11.04 5.27
C GLU A 268 45.52 12.41 5.63
N ILE A 269 45.56 13.34 4.69
CA ILE A 269 44.93 14.65 4.82
C ILE A 269 43.52 14.53 4.20
N ASP A 270 42.51 15.07 4.87
CA ASP A 270 41.17 15.17 4.29
C ASP A 270 41.08 16.26 3.22
N PHE A 271 39.88 16.47 2.68
CA PHE A 271 39.66 17.47 1.63
C PHE A 271 39.76 18.91 2.14
N ASP A 272 39.62 19.12 3.44
CA ASP A 272 39.68 20.44 4.08
C ASP A 272 41.12 20.78 4.53
N GLY A 273 42.07 19.87 4.32
CA GLY A 273 43.47 20.05 4.70
C GLY A 273 43.80 19.57 6.12
N GLU A 274 42.84 18.96 6.82
CA GLU A 274 43.02 18.48 8.18
C GLU A 274 43.48 17.01 8.20
N PRO A 275 44.35 16.63 9.16
CA PRO A 275 44.81 15.26 9.27
C PRO A 275 43.65 14.33 9.68
N ARG A 276 43.37 13.33 8.85
CA ARG A 276 42.37 12.31 9.17
C ARG A 276 42.81 11.49 10.37
N PRO A 277 41.90 11.15 11.30
CA PRO A 277 42.24 10.32 12.44
C PRO A 277 42.78 8.96 11.96
N LEU A 278 43.88 8.54 12.59
CA LEU A 278 44.52 7.26 12.29
C LEU A 278 43.68 6.12 12.88
N CYS A 279 43.65 4.98 12.18
CA CYS A 279 43.02 3.79 12.72
C CYS A 279 43.80 3.28 13.94
N THR A 280 43.05 2.84 14.95
CA THR A 280 43.55 2.42 16.26
C THR A 280 43.08 0.99 16.58
N GLN A 281 43.84 0.27 17.40
CA GLN A 281 43.45 -1.08 17.81
C GLN A 281 42.17 -1.07 18.64
N CYS A 282 41.20 -1.91 18.27
CA CYS A 282 39.98 -2.12 19.03
C CYS A 282 40.12 -3.34 19.96
N TYR A 283 39.93 -3.13 21.26
CA TYR A 283 40.02 -4.18 22.29
C TYR A 283 38.67 -4.77 22.71
N CYS A 284 37.56 -4.34 22.11
CA CYS A 284 36.25 -4.93 22.39
C CYS A 284 36.17 -6.38 21.94
N ARG A 285 35.46 -7.24 22.68
CA ARG A 285 35.07 -8.57 22.20
C ARG A 285 34.21 -8.47 20.92
N PRO A 286 34.09 -9.52 20.09
CA PRO A 286 33.11 -9.55 19.01
C PRO A 286 31.69 -9.35 19.56
N MET A 287 30.96 -8.37 19.03
CA MET A 287 29.60 -7.99 19.49
C MET A 287 28.64 -7.62 18.35
N TRP A 288 29.12 -7.62 17.11
CA TRP A 288 28.40 -7.12 15.94
C TRP A 288 28.44 -8.14 14.81
N CYS A 289 27.34 -8.28 14.08
CA CYS A 289 27.37 -8.92 12.78
C CYS A 289 27.86 -7.94 11.71
N VAL A 290 28.38 -8.46 10.61
CA VAL A 290 28.95 -7.65 9.51
C VAL A 290 27.95 -6.64 8.95
N ARG A 291 26.67 -7.01 8.81
CA ARG A 291 25.61 -6.14 8.27
C ARG A 291 25.30 -4.96 9.19
N CYS A 292 25.28 -5.20 10.51
CA CYS A 292 25.07 -4.12 11.46
C CYS A 292 26.29 -3.18 11.51
N MET A 293 27.50 -3.73 11.42
CA MET A 293 28.71 -2.92 11.39
C MET A 293 28.80 -2.07 10.11
N SER A 294 28.43 -2.61 8.95
CA SER A 294 28.42 -1.85 7.69
C SER A 294 27.40 -0.71 7.71
N LEU A 295 26.22 -0.91 8.30
CA LEU A 295 25.24 0.16 8.53
C LEU A 295 25.78 1.28 9.43
N ILE A 296 26.42 0.91 10.54
CA ILE A 296 27.05 1.86 11.46
C ILE A 296 28.16 2.64 10.75
N PHE A 297 28.97 1.94 9.96
CA PHE A 297 30.04 2.55 9.18
C PHE A 297 29.48 3.55 8.17
N ALA A 298 28.47 3.17 7.39
CA ALA A 298 27.77 4.03 6.43
C ALA A 298 27.18 5.28 7.10
N ALA A 299 26.59 5.13 8.29
CA ALA A 299 26.01 6.24 9.04
C ALA A 299 27.04 7.29 9.51
N LYS A 300 28.34 6.98 9.47
CA LYS A 300 29.44 7.91 9.79
C LYS A 300 30.03 8.59 8.56
N GLN A 301 29.60 8.23 7.36
CA GLN A 301 30.14 8.79 6.13
C GLN A 301 29.37 10.03 5.68
N ASP A 302 30.00 10.83 4.83
CA ASP A 302 29.37 11.99 4.21
C ASP A 302 28.31 11.53 3.20
N ARG A 303 27.04 11.85 3.49
CA ARG A 303 25.90 11.46 2.68
C ARG A 303 25.88 12.07 1.28
N ASN A 304 26.56 13.22 1.09
CA ASN A 304 26.62 13.88 -0.20
C ASN A 304 27.63 13.24 -1.16
N HIS A 305 28.54 12.41 -0.63
CA HIS A 305 29.64 11.80 -1.38
C HIS A 305 29.69 10.27 -1.17
N PRO A 306 28.66 9.52 -1.63
CA PRO A 306 28.60 8.05 -1.50
C PRO A 306 29.80 7.31 -2.12
N GLU A 307 30.38 7.87 -3.17
CA GLU A 307 31.59 7.35 -3.82
C GLU A 307 32.81 7.31 -2.89
N ARG A 308 32.78 8.07 -1.79
CA ARG A 308 33.85 8.16 -0.79
C ARG A 308 33.60 7.32 0.45
N TRP A 309 32.50 6.58 0.53
CA TRP A 309 32.17 5.82 1.73
C TRP A 309 33.18 4.71 2.01
N MET A 310 33.52 3.90 1.00
CA MET A 310 34.45 2.76 1.17
C MET A 310 35.82 3.13 1.75
N PRO A 311 36.52 4.18 1.27
CA PRO A 311 37.78 4.64 1.86
C PRO A 311 37.61 5.46 3.16
N GLY A 312 36.37 5.61 3.65
CA GLY A 312 36.06 6.33 4.87
C GLY A 312 36.57 5.65 6.14
N LYS A 313 36.31 6.30 7.27
CA LYS A 313 36.62 5.78 8.62
C LYS A 313 35.39 5.89 9.50
N ALA A 314 35.31 5.06 10.52
CA ALA A 314 34.26 5.12 11.53
C ALA A 314 34.85 4.85 12.91
N SER A 315 34.12 5.26 13.95
CA SER A 315 34.45 4.95 15.34
C SER A 315 33.71 3.69 15.80
N CYS A 316 34.40 2.76 16.45
CA CYS A 316 33.76 1.61 17.10
C CYS A 316 32.64 2.10 18.04
N PRO A 317 31.41 1.59 17.94
CA PRO A 317 30.29 2.02 18.78
C PRO A 317 30.55 1.87 20.29
N THR A 318 31.41 0.91 20.66
CA THR A 318 31.66 0.53 22.05
C THR A 318 32.86 1.27 22.65
N CYS A 319 34.05 1.16 22.05
CA CYS A 319 35.28 1.79 22.59
C CYS A 319 35.73 3.05 21.85
N ARG A 320 35.01 3.45 20.79
CA ARG A 320 35.35 4.59 19.91
C ARG A 320 36.67 4.49 19.14
N ALA A 321 37.38 3.36 19.20
CA ALA A 321 38.54 3.11 18.35
C ALA A 321 38.20 3.36 16.88
N ILE A 322 39.01 4.17 16.22
CA ILE A 322 38.84 4.51 14.81
C ILE A 322 39.26 3.31 13.96
N PHE A 323 38.47 2.98 12.96
CA PHE A 323 38.71 1.85 12.06
C PHE A 323 38.27 2.18 10.63
N CYS A 324 38.90 1.52 9.66
CA CYS A 324 38.47 1.51 8.26
C CYS A 324 37.94 0.12 7.88
N VAL A 325 37.41 -0.05 6.66
CA VAL A 325 36.87 -1.35 6.20
C VAL A 325 37.91 -2.49 6.27
N LEU A 326 39.21 -2.18 6.10
CA LEU A 326 40.31 -3.17 6.15
C LEU A 326 40.54 -3.72 7.57
N ASP A 327 40.14 -2.97 8.60
CA ASP A 327 40.27 -3.37 10.00
C ASP A 327 39.11 -4.27 10.48
N VAL A 328 38.18 -4.61 9.59
CA VAL A 328 37.07 -5.52 9.88
C VAL A 328 37.46 -6.92 9.42
N SER A 329 37.50 -7.87 10.36
CA SER A 329 37.86 -9.26 10.09
C SER A 329 36.71 -10.18 10.43
N PHE A 330 36.34 -11.08 9.53
CA PHE A 330 35.45 -12.20 9.90
C PHE A 330 36.12 -13.08 10.95
N LEU A 331 35.32 -13.61 11.89
CA LEU A 331 35.80 -14.62 12.83
C LEU A 331 36.09 -15.92 12.06
N SER A 332 37.18 -16.61 12.42
CA SER A 332 37.48 -17.97 11.95
C SER A 332 37.15 -19.03 12.98
#